data_AF-A0AAV5DC51-F1
#
_entry.id   AF-A0AAV5DC51-F1
#
_cell.length_a   1.000
_cell.length_b   1.000
_cell.length_c   1.000
_cell.angle_alpha   90.00
_cell.angle_beta   90.00
_cell.angle_gamma   90.00
#
_symmetry.space_group_name_H-M   'P 1'
#
loop_
_entity.id
_entity.type
_entity.pdbx_description
1 polymer ?
#
loop_
_entity_poly.entity_id
_entity_poly.type
_entity_poly.pdbx_seq_one_letter_code
_entity_poly.pdbx_strand_id
1 'polypeptide(L)'
;MGRDAEEVSPPVSSSELEQEEDDDCYLSDQEDDALEESVLQVLEDEHHEDCHWSSSSVITRESLLAAQREDLRKVMELLGLKEHHARTLLIHYRWDVERIFELLDQKGRERLFSAAGVPLQRTNNAGLPSSTEVTCNVCYEDVPPSAASEMDCGHNYCNDCWTEYFIVKINEGQSRRVRCMAPKCNAICDESVIRKLVTAKRPDIAERFERFLLESYIEDNDTVKWCPSIPNCGNAIRVKGDIYCEVECTCGCQFCFNCSLQAHSPCSCMMWELWIKKCRDESETVNWITVNTKPCPKCHKPVEKNGGCNLVACICGQAFW
;
A
#
# COMPACT_ATOMS: atom_id res chain seq x y z
N MET A 1 21.97 6.88 -60.93
CA MET A 1 23.19 7.67 -61.16
C MET A 1 22.89 8.69 -62.25
N GLY A 2 22.53 9.89 -61.84
CA GLY A 2 22.22 11.05 -62.66
C GLY A 2 22.16 12.23 -61.70
N ARG A 3 23.05 13.19 -61.93
CA ARG A 3 23.52 14.24 -61.03
C ARG A 3 22.74 15.55 -61.19
N ASP A 4 22.69 16.33 -60.09
CA ASP A 4 22.87 17.80 -59.97
C ASP A 4 21.95 18.73 -60.80
N ALA A 5 21.49 19.92 -60.37
CA ALA A 5 21.71 20.79 -59.22
C ALA A 5 20.57 21.84 -59.15
N GLU A 6 20.45 22.54 -58.00
CA GLU A 6 20.31 24.02 -57.83
C GLU A 6 19.30 24.82 -58.70
N GLU A 7 18.55 25.83 -58.26
CA GLU A 7 18.44 26.63 -57.02
C GLU A 7 17.40 27.75 -57.33
N VAL A 8 17.00 28.50 -56.29
CA VAL A 8 16.45 29.87 -56.31
C VAL A 8 14.94 30.07 -56.58
N SER A 9 14.28 30.63 -55.57
CA SER A 9 13.11 31.50 -55.74
C SER A 9 13.10 32.57 -54.64
N PRO A 10 12.84 33.84 -54.99
CA PRO A 10 12.29 34.78 -54.02
C PRO A 10 11.06 35.51 -54.65
N PRO A 11 10.39 36.44 -53.94
CA PRO A 11 8.98 36.28 -53.56
C PRO A 11 8.11 37.37 -54.22
N VAL A 12 6.87 37.59 -53.75
CA VAL A 12 6.22 38.91 -53.49
C VAL A 12 4.69 38.87 -53.75
N SER A 13 3.94 39.07 -52.65
CA SER A 13 2.79 39.98 -52.44
C SER A 13 1.39 39.76 -53.04
N SER A 14 0.45 39.95 -52.09
CA SER A 14 -0.82 40.71 -52.10
C SER A 14 -2.13 40.11 -52.63
N SER A 15 -3.11 40.13 -51.70
CA SER A 15 -4.57 40.31 -51.83
C SER A 15 -5.31 39.22 -52.62
N GLU A 16 -6.42 38.65 -52.16
CA GLU A 16 -7.69 39.25 -51.70
C GLU A 16 -8.39 38.27 -50.71
N LEU A 17 -8.93 38.77 -49.60
CA LEU A 17 -10.38 38.76 -49.25
C LEU A 17 -11.01 37.35 -49.33
N GLU A 18 -11.45 36.77 -48.21
CA GLU A 18 -12.87 36.84 -47.83
C GLU A 18 -13.09 36.62 -46.31
N GLN A 19 -14.11 37.29 -45.80
CA GLN A 19 -14.65 37.24 -44.44
C GLN A 19 -15.49 35.96 -44.24
N GLU A 20 -15.29 35.25 -43.13
CA GLU A 20 -16.31 34.41 -42.46
C GLU A 20 -15.97 34.45 -40.95
N GLU A 21 -16.65 35.30 -40.18
CA GLU A 21 -17.84 35.02 -39.34
C GLU A 21 -17.48 34.45 -37.96
N ASP A 22 -17.99 35.14 -36.94
CA ASP A 22 -17.89 34.86 -35.50
C ASP A 22 -18.28 33.43 -35.15
N ASP A 23 -17.49 32.78 -34.29
CA ASP A 23 -17.99 31.71 -33.42
C ASP A 23 -17.49 31.96 -31.99
N ASP A 24 -18.35 32.62 -31.21
CA ASP A 24 -18.21 32.82 -29.77
C ASP A 24 -18.23 31.45 -29.07
N CYS A 25 -17.07 30.89 -28.77
CA CYS A 25 -16.94 29.71 -27.93
C CYS A 25 -17.20 30.08 -26.45
N TYR A 26 -18.47 30.09 -26.07
CA TYR A 26 -18.90 29.90 -24.67
C TYR A 26 -18.44 28.51 -24.23
N LEU A 27 -17.36 28.44 -23.44
CA LEU A 27 -17.03 27.23 -22.68
C LEU A 27 -18.14 27.01 -21.64
N SER A 28 -18.83 25.89 -21.76
CA SER A 28 -19.93 25.50 -20.88
C SER A 28 -19.40 25.16 -19.48
N ASP A 29 -19.86 25.88 -18.46
CA ASP A 29 -19.70 25.61 -17.02
C ASP A 29 -20.39 24.30 -16.55
N GLN A 30 -20.78 23.40 -17.46
CA GLN A 30 -21.64 22.25 -17.16
C GLN A 30 -20.94 21.07 -16.46
N GLU A 31 -19.61 21.04 -16.40
CA GLU A 31 -18.87 19.98 -15.69
C GLU A 31 -18.67 20.28 -14.19
N ASP A 32 -18.74 21.54 -13.77
CA ASP A 32 -18.57 21.95 -12.37
C ASP A 32 -19.88 21.79 -11.55
N ASP A 33 -21.04 22.04 -12.17
CA ASP A 33 -22.36 21.93 -11.51
C ASP A 33 -22.68 20.50 -11.07
N ALA A 34 -22.27 19.49 -11.84
CA ALA A 34 -22.54 18.08 -11.52
C ALA A 34 -21.75 17.57 -10.30
N LEU A 35 -20.58 18.15 -10.04
CA LEU A 35 -19.78 17.85 -8.86
C LEU A 35 -20.34 18.55 -7.62
N GLU A 36 -20.84 19.77 -7.77
CA GLU A 36 -21.43 20.54 -6.67
C GLU A 36 -22.75 19.93 -6.18
N GLU A 37 -23.61 19.46 -7.10
CA GLU A 37 -24.86 18.75 -6.76
C GLU A 37 -24.58 17.39 -6.07
N SER A 38 -23.50 16.70 -6.48
CA SER A 38 -23.06 15.45 -5.84
C SER A 38 -22.54 15.64 -4.41
N VAL A 39 -21.90 16.78 -4.11
CA VAL A 39 -21.43 17.11 -2.75
C VAL A 39 -22.60 17.47 -1.84
N LEU A 40 -23.58 18.22 -2.35
CA LEU A 40 -24.78 18.58 -1.60
C LEU A 40 -25.64 17.37 -1.22
N GLN A 41 -25.74 16.38 -2.11
CA GLN A 41 -26.49 15.15 -1.85
C GLN A 41 -25.86 14.27 -0.74
N VAL A 42 -24.54 14.36 -0.54
CA VAL A 42 -23.82 13.61 0.52
C VAL A 42 -23.99 14.28 1.89
N LEU A 43 -24.14 15.61 1.93
CA LEU A 43 -24.32 16.37 3.18
C LEU A 43 -25.72 16.18 3.80
N GLU A 44 -26.69 15.70 3.03
CA GLU A 44 -28.06 15.45 3.53
C GLU A 44 -28.24 14.06 4.19
N ASP A 45 -27.29 13.12 3.99
CA ASP A 45 -27.37 11.73 4.47
C ASP A 45 -26.49 11.42 5.69
N GLU A 46 -25.76 12.39 6.25
CA GLU A 46 -24.96 12.18 7.46
C GLU A 46 -25.85 12.16 8.72
N HIS A 47 -26.31 10.95 9.07
CA HIS A 47 -26.63 10.65 10.46
C HIS A 47 -25.39 10.93 11.31
N HIS A 48 -25.48 11.99 12.10
CA HIS A 48 -24.52 12.38 13.13
C HIS A 48 -24.48 11.26 14.19
N GLU A 49 -23.74 10.17 13.93
CA GLU A 49 -23.44 9.20 14.96
C GLU A 49 -22.42 9.85 15.91
N ASP A 50 -22.84 10.01 17.17
CA ASP A 50 -22.05 10.60 18.24
C ASP A 50 -20.65 9.97 18.30
N CYS A 51 -19.62 10.82 18.23
CA CYS A 51 -18.21 10.44 18.27
C CYS A 51 -17.88 9.69 19.58
N HIS A 52 -17.80 8.37 19.51
CA HIS A 52 -17.41 7.55 20.63
C HIS A 52 -15.88 7.61 20.81
N TRP A 53 -15.41 7.85 22.04
CA TRP A 53 -13.99 7.96 22.36
C TRP A 53 -13.27 6.61 22.16
N SER A 54 -12.55 6.47 21.05
CA SER A 54 -11.63 5.35 20.84
C SER A 54 -10.34 5.60 21.63
N SER A 55 -9.88 4.61 22.37
CA SER A 55 -8.57 4.71 23.05
C SER A 55 -7.47 4.47 22.03
N SER A 56 -6.60 5.45 21.80
CA SER A 56 -5.39 5.31 21.00
C SER A 56 -4.15 5.18 21.90
N SER A 57 -3.13 4.48 21.41
CA SER A 57 -1.85 4.32 22.09
C SER A 57 -0.70 4.39 21.10
N VAL A 58 0.37 5.08 21.46
CA VAL A 58 1.56 5.20 20.60
C VAL A 58 2.52 4.05 20.91
N ILE A 59 2.87 3.30 19.88
CA ILE A 59 3.94 2.31 19.89
C ILE A 59 5.19 3.00 19.37
N THR A 60 6.17 3.22 20.25
CA THR A 60 7.44 3.81 19.84
C THR A 60 8.24 2.86 18.95
N ARG A 61 9.14 3.40 18.14
CA ARG A 61 10.07 2.62 17.30
C ARG A 61 10.77 1.49 18.05
N GLU A 62 11.25 1.76 19.26
CA GLU A 62 11.97 0.79 20.09
C GLU A 62 11.05 -0.29 20.67
N SER A 63 9.80 0.08 20.96
CA SER A 63 8.81 -0.83 21.54
C SER A 63 8.08 -1.70 20.52
N LEU A 64 8.21 -1.41 19.22
CA LEU A 64 7.47 -2.08 18.16
C LEU A 64 7.67 -3.60 18.16
N LEU A 65 8.92 -4.05 18.26
CA LEU A 65 9.25 -5.47 18.35
C LEU A 65 8.66 -6.13 19.61
N ALA A 66 8.63 -5.41 20.72
CA ALA A 66 8.05 -5.91 21.96
C ALA A 66 6.52 -6.04 21.84
N ALA A 67 5.85 -5.05 21.23
CA ALA A 67 4.42 -5.07 20.97
C ALA A 67 4.02 -6.25 20.05
N GLN A 68 4.77 -6.47 18.98
CA GLN A 68 4.56 -7.62 18.09
C GLN A 68 4.72 -8.95 18.84
N ARG A 69 5.80 -9.10 19.62
CA ARG A 69 6.07 -10.31 20.41
C ARG A 69 5.02 -10.56 21.49
N GLU A 70 4.45 -9.51 22.06
CA GLU A 70 3.39 -9.61 23.04
C GLU A 70 2.11 -10.19 22.43
N ASP A 71 1.67 -9.66 21.28
CA ASP A 71 0.48 -10.17 20.59
C ASP A 71 0.69 -11.60 20.09
N LEU A 72 1.90 -11.93 19.64
CA LEU A 72 2.30 -13.30 19.32
C LEU A 72 2.21 -14.23 20.53
N ARG A 73 2.77 -13.83 21.67
CA ARG A 73 2.80 -14.62 22.90
C ARG A 73 1.39 -14.90 23.40
N LYS A 74 0.49 -13.91 23.38
CA LYS A 74 -0.92 -14.09 23.75
C LYS A 74 -1.59 -15.20 22.94
N VAL A 75 -1.42 -15.19 21.61
CA VAL A 75 -1.99 -16.24 20.74
C VAL A 75 -1.34 -17.60 21.00
N MET A 76 -0.02 -17.64 21.22
CA MET A 76 0.69 -18.88 21.57
C MET A 76 0.18 -19.51 22.87
N GLU A 77 0.07 -18.72 23.94
CA GLU A 77 -0.33 -19.19 25.27
C GLU A 77 -1.80 -19.62 25.29
N LEU A 78 -2.70 -18.81 24.72
CA LEU A 78 -4.14 -19.09 24.74
C LEU A 78 -4.53 -20.26 23.84
N LEU A 79 -3.84 -20.46 22.72
CA LEU A 79 -4.14 -21.56 21.80
C LEU A 79 -3.22 -22.78 22.00
N GLY A 80 -2.19 -22.70 22.83
CA GLY A 80 -1.18 -23.75 23.01
C GLY A 80 -0.43 -24.05 21.70
N LEU A 81 -0.05 -23.01 20.96
CA LEU A 81 0.58 -23.12 19.64
C LEU A 81 2.08 -22.86 19.68
N LYS A 82 2.80 -23.49 18.74
CA LYS A 82 4.17 -23.10 18.41
C LYS A 82 4.19 -21.71 17.77
N GLU A 83 5.34 -21.05 17.86
CA GLU A 83 5.53 -19.67 17.41
C GLU A 83 5.10 -19.47 15.94
N HIS A 84 5.55 -20.34 15.03
CA HIS A 84 5.28 -20.22 13.60
C HIS A 84 3.80 -20.43 13.25
N HIS A 85 3.10 -21.29 13.99
CA HIS A 85 1.66 -21.46 13.84
C HIS A 85 0.88 -20.24 14.33
N ALA A 86 1.26 -19.68 15.48
CA ALA A 86 0.65 -18.47 16.01
C ALA A 86 0.88 -17.27 15.07
N ARG A 87 2.10 -17.12 14.54
CA ARG A 87 2.43 -16.08 13.55
C ARG A 87 1.65 -16.26 12.24
N THR A 88 1.53 -17.49 11.75
CA THR A 88 0.71 -17.79 10.56
C THR A 88 -0.74 -17.37 10.75
N LEU A 89 -1.33 -17.63 11.92
CA LEU A 89 -2.70 -17.19 12.24
C LEU A 89 -2.80 -15.68 12.28
N LEU A 90 -1.87 -15.02 12.98
CA LEU A 90 -1.84 -13.56 13.10
C LEU A 90 -1.76 -12.90 11.73
N ILE A 91 -0.83 -13.32 10.87
CA ILE A 91 -0.72 -12.76 9.51
C ILE A 91 -1.98 -13.04 8.69
N HIS A 92 -2.56 -14.24 8.76
CA HIS A 92 -3.78 -14.58 8.04
C HIS A 92 -4.99 -13.72 8.45
N TYR A 93 -5.10 -13.41 9.74
CA TYR A 93 -6.16 -12.59 10.32
C TYR A 93 -5.70 -11.16 10.57
N ARG A 94 -4.71 -10.66 9.81
CA ARG A 94 -4.35 -9.23 9.80
C ARG A 94 -3.97 -8.67 11.18
N TRP A 95 -3.35 -9.51 12.01
CA TRP A 95 -2.94 -9.23 13.38
C TRP A 95 -4.08 -8.85 14.34
N ASP A 96 -5.32 -9.14 13.96
CA ASP A 96 -6.50 -8.95 14.81
C ASP A 96 -6.66 -10.13 15.78
N VAL A 97 -6.12 -9.93 16.99
CA VAL A 97 -6.14 -10.93 18.07
C VAL A 97 -7.56 -11.20 18.55
N GLU A 98 -8.42 -10.19 18.62
CA GLU A 98 -9.80 -10.32 19.10
C GLU A 98 -10.61 -11.14 18.11
N ARG A 99 -10.47 -10.85 16.81
CA ARG A 99 -11.09 -11.63 15.74
C ARG A 99 -10.70 -13.10 15.74
N ILE A 100 -9.44 -13.42 16.03
CA ILE A 100 -8.98 -14.81 16.15
C ILE A 100 -9.75 -15.54 17.26
N PHE A 101 -9.94 -14.91 18.42
CA PHE A 101 -10.67 -15.51 19.54
C PHE A 101 -12.17 -15.63 19.26
N GLU A 102 -12.79 -14.63 18.67
CA GLU A 102 -14.19 -14.74 18.23
C GLU A 102 -14.40 -15.91 17.26
N LEU A 103 -13.51 -16.07 16.27
CA LEU A 103 -13.60 -17.16 15.32
C LEU A 103 -13.32 -18.51 15.94
N LEU A 104 -12.42 -18.57 16.92
CA LEU A 104 -12.15 -19.76 17.70
C LEU A 104 -13.44 -20.22 18.41
N ASP A 105 -14.13 -19.31 19.07
CA ASP A 105 -15.36 -19.60 19.82
C ASP A 105 -16.51 -19.98 18.89
N GLN A 106 -16.65 -19.31 17.74
CA GLN A 106 -17.74 -19.55 16.78
C GLN A 106 -17.56 -20.80 15.93
N LYS A 107 -16.34 -21.05 15.42
CA LYS A 107 -16.07 -22.07 14.39
C LYS A 107 -15.22 -23.23 14.88
N GLY A 108 -14.57 -23.09 16.03
CA GLY A 108 -13.65 -24.08 16.59
C GLY A 108 -12.26 -24.06 15.95
N ARG A 109 -11.33 -24.76 16.63
CA ARG A 109 -9.88 -24.81 16.28
C ARG A 109 -9.61 -25.33 14.88
N GLU A 110 -10.29 -26.39 14.47
CA GLU A 110 -9.99 -27.06 13.20
C GLU A 110 -10.23 -26.16 11.99
N ARG A 111 -11.37 -25.47 11.96
CA ARG A 111 -11.73 -24.56 10.86
C ARG A 111 -10.82 -23.33 10.84
N LEU A 112 -10.51 -22.78 12.01
CA LEU A 112 -9.59 -21.65 12.16
C LEU A 112 -8.21 -21.99 11.58
N PHE A 113 -7.66 -23.15 11.96
CA PHE A 113 -6.31 -23.55 11.55
C PHE A 113 -6.26 -23.94 10.07
N SER A 114 -7.24 -24.72 9.59
CA SER A 114 -7.29 -25.12 8.18
C SER A 114 -7.46 -23.92 7.24
N ALA A 115 -8.20 -22.89 7.64
CA ALA A 115 -8.35 -21.67 6.84
C ALA A 115 -7.03 -20.90 6.71
N ALA A 116 -6.26 -20.83 7.80
CA ALA A 116 -4.96 -20.16 7.82
C ALA A 116 -3.84 -20.96 7.14
N GLY A 117 -4.05 -22.25 6.87
CA GLY A 117 -3.02 -23.16 6.36
C GLY A 117 -2.11 -23.71 7.46
N VAL A 118 -2.60 -23.73 8.70
CA VAL A 118 -1.90 -24.38 9.82
C VAL A 118 -2.33 -25.86 9.84
N PRO A 119 -1.40 -26.80 9.58
CA PRO A 119 -1.73 -28.22 9.65
C PRO A 119 -2.07 -28.59 11.10
N LEU A 120 -3.22 -29.24 11.28
CA LEU A 120 -3.55 -29.87 12.56
C LEU A 120 -2.58 -31.02 12.77
N GLN A 121 -1.74 -30.96 13.80
CA GLN A 121 -0.89 -32.07 14.19
C GLN A 121 -1.77 -33.30 14.44
N ARG A 122 -1.85 -34.19 13.45
CA ARG A 122 -2.19 -35.58 13.71
C ARG A 122 -0.94 -36.14 14.37
N THR A 123 -1.05 -36.51 15.63
CA THR A 123 -0.05 -37.33 16.33
C THR A 123 0.00 -38.71 15.67
N ASN A 124 0.51 -38.75 14.44
CA ASN A 124 0.99 -39.98 13.88
C ASN A 124 2.31 -40.25 14.60
N ASN A 125 2.22 -41.08 15.64
CA ASN A 125 3.30 -42.01 15.98
C ASN A 125 3.57 -42.86 14.73
N ALA A 126 4.20 -42.29 13.72
CA ALA A 126 4.72 -43.00 12.57
C ALA A 126 6.14 -43.42 12.96
N GLY A 127 6.33 -44.73 13.04
CA GLY A 127 7.58 -45.36 13.45
C GLY A 127 8.78 -44.88 12.66
N LEU A 128 9.93 -44.99 13.32
CA LEU A 128 11.27 -44.73 12.81
C LEU A 128 11.41 -45.18 11.34
N PRO A 129 11.62 -44.27 10.37
CA PRO A 129 12.01 -44.68 9.04
C PRO A 129 13.45 -45.20 9.11
N SER A 130 13.62 -46.50 8.90
CA SER A 130 14.90 -47.21 8.85
C SER A 130 15.60 -47.04 7.48
N SER A 131 15.40 -45.92 6.77
CA SER A 131 16.07 -45.64 5.50
C SER A 131 17.29 -44.74 5.72
N THR A 132 18.40 -45.08 5.06
CA THR A 132 19.64 -44.31 5.12
C THR A 132 19.59 -43.05 4.27
N GLU A 133 18.64 -42.96 3.34
CA GLU A 133 18.51 -41.90 2.34
C GLU A 133 17.04 -41.54 2.10
N VAL A 134 16.81 -40.33 1.57
CA VAL A 134 15.53 -39.72 1.22
C VAL A 134 15.61 -39.26 -0.25
N THR A 135 14.72 -39.76 -1.10
CA THR A 135 14.61 -39.32 -2.49
C THR A 135 13.80 -38.04 -2.60
N CYS A 136 14.36 -36.98 -3.19
CA CYS A 136 13.66 -35.72 -3.42
C CYS A 136 12.78 -35.78 -4.67
N ASN A 137 11.46 -35.59 -4.55
CA ASN A 137 10.53 -35.64 -5.69
C ASN A 137 10.56 -34.39 -6.62
N VAL A 138 11.51 -33.47 -6.42
CA VAL A 138 11.69 -32.27 -7.26
C VAL A 138 12.92 -32.41 -8.16
N CYS A 139 14.08 -32.70 -7.58
CA CYS A 139 15.32 -32.92 -8.34
C CYS A 139 15.61 -34.38 -8.65
N TYR A 140 14.87 -35.33 -8.05
CA TYR A 140 15.09 -36.78 -8.15
C TYR A 140 16.45 -37.27 -7.62
N GLU A 141 17.07 -36.51 -6.72
CA GLU A 141 18.32 -36.89 -6.04
C GLU A 141 18.03 -37.58 -4.71
N ASP A 142 18.84 -38.61 -4.40
CA ASP A 142 18.87 -39.26 -3.09
C ASP A 142 19.81 -38.50 -2.16
N VAL A 143 19.27 -38.00 -1.05
CA VAL A 143 20.02 -37.20 -0.07
C VAL A 143 19.94 -37.86 1.32
N PRO A 144 20.95 -37.67 2.18
CA PRO A 144 20.84 -38.13 3.56
C PRO A 144 19.71 -37.36 4.28
N PRO A 145 19.06 -37.95 5.30
CA PRO A 145 17.99 -37.30 6.07
C PRO A 145 18.39 -35.94 6.68
N SER A 146 19.68 -35.70 6.93
CA SER A 146 20.20 -34.41 7.43
C SER A 146 20.16 -33.28 6.37
N ALA A 147 20.16 -33.65 5.09
CA ALA A 147 20.08 -32.74 3.94
C ALA A 147 18.65 -32.62 3.38
N ALA A 148 17.65 -33.15 4.08
CA ALA A 148 16.25 -33.01 3.76
C ALA A 148 15.49 -32.38 4.94
N SER A 149 14.42 -31.65 4.64
CA SER A 149 13.56 -31.03 5.65
C SER A 149 12.11 -31.39 5.39
N GLU A 150 11.45 -31.93 6.41
CA GLU A 150 10.01 -32.19 6.42
C GLU A 150 9.26 -30.99 7.01
N MET A 151 8.17 -30.59 6.35
CA MET A 151 7.24 -29.58 6.86
C MET A 151 6.16 -30.22 7.75
N ASP A 152 5.45 -29.45 8.57
CA ASP A 152 4.37 -29.97 9.42
C ASP A 152 3.20 -30.63 8.66
N CYS A 153 3.11 -30.44 7.33
CA CYS A 153 2.18 -31.16 6.47
C CYS A 153 2.64 -32.58 6.09
N GLY A 154 3.84 -33.00 6.49
CA GLY A 154 4.45 -34.30 6.20
C GLY A 154 5.16 -34.38 4.85
N HIS A 155 5.20 -33.29 4.07
CA HIS A 155 5.96 -33.26 2.82
C HIS A 155 7.44 -32.97 3.08
N ASN A 156 8.30 -33.78 2.48
CA ASN A 156 9.75 -33.76 2.66
C ASN A 156 10.46 -33.60 1.31
N TYR A 157 11.45 -32.71 1.26
CA TYR A 157 12.27 -32.43 0.08
C TYR A 157 13.70 -32.10 0.51
N CYS A 158 14.67 -32.17 -0.41
CA CYS A 158 16.03 -31.78 -0.10
C CYS A 158 16.12 -30.27 0.23
N ASN A 159 17.07 -29.92 1.08
CA ASN A 159 17.28 -28.56 1.56
C ASN A 159 17.59 -27.60 0.41
N ASP A 160 18.22 -28.07 -0.67
CA ASP A 160 18.52 -27.26 -1.84
C ASP A 160 17.24 -26.83 -2.57
N CYS A 161 16.33 -27.76 -2.87
CA CYS A 161 15.05 -27.44 -3.49
C CYS A 161 14.19 -26.52 -2.60
N TRP A 162 14.17 -26.75 -1.28
CA TRP A 162 13.50 -25.85 -0.35
C TRP A 162 14.09 -24.44 -0.39
N THR A 163 15.41 -24.33 -0.38
CA THR A 163 16.09 -23.02 -0.34
C THR A 163 15.81 -22.21 -1.60
N GLU A 164 15.94 -22.81 -2.78
CA GLU A 164 15.64 -22.12 -4.04
C GLU A 164 14.17 -21.71 -4.12
N TYR A 165 13.26 -22.59 -3.70
CA TYR A 165 11.84 -22.28 -3.63
C TYR A 165 11.54 -21.07 -2.71
N PHE A 166 12.13 -21.05 -1.51
CA PHE A 166 11.96 -19.93 -0.58
C PHE A 166 12.53 -18.63 -1.11
N ILE A 167 13.71 -18.67 -1.73
CA ILE A 167 14.34 -17.49 -2.35
C ILE A 167 13.42 -16.88 -3.41
N VAL A 168 12.87 -17.71 -4.30
CA VAL A 168 11.93 -17.26 -5.33
C VAL A 168 10.70 -16.64 -4.67
N LYS A 169 10.09 -17.32 -3.70
CA LYS A 169 8.88 -16.83 -3.02
C LYS A 169 9.07 -15.52 -2.28
N ILE A 170 10.22 -15.33 -1.63
CA ILE A 170 10.56 -14.08 -0.94
C ILE A 170 10.74 -12.94 -1.94
N ASN A 171 11.38 -13.19 -3.08
CA ASN A 171 11.58 -12.19 -4.12
C ASN A 171 10.29 -11.80 -4.85
N GLU A 172 9.35 -12.75 -5.02
CA GLU A 172 8.00 -12.51 -5.54
C GLU A 172 7.07 -11.76 -4.57
N GLY A 173 7.55 -11.40 -3.38
CA GLY A 173 6.74 -10.71 -2.36
C GLY A 173 5.78 -11.62 -1.59
N GLN A 174 5.90 -12.94 -1.73
CA GLN A 174 5.08 -13.94 -1.01
C GLN A 174 5.74 -14.40 0.30
N SER A 175 6.63 -13.58 0.87
CA SER A 175 7.45 -13.89 2.06
C SER A 175 6.63 -14.16 3.31
N ARG A 176 5.49 -13.48 3.50
CA ARG A 176 4.70 -13.54 4.74
C ARG A 176 3.95 -14.86 4.94
N ARG A 177 3.59 -15.55 3.85
CA ARG A 177 2.80 -16.79 3.87
C ARG A 177 3.25 -17.76 2.77
N VAL A 178 4.48 -18.23 2.86
CA VAL A 178 5.04 -19.20 1.92
C VAL A 178 4.34 -20.56 2.11
N ARG A 179 3.65 -21.04 1.07
CA ARG A 179 2.98 -22.35 1.08
C ARG A 179 3.97 -23.48 0.81
N CYS A 180 3.61 -24.70 1.20
CA CYS A 180 4.32 -25.91 0.83
C CYS A 180 4.41 -26.04 -0.71
N MET A 181 5.55 -26.52 -1.21
CA MET A 181 5.77 -26.73 -2.64
C MET A 181 4.96 -27.92 -3.21
N ALA A 182 4.40 -28.78 -2.34
CA ALA A 182 3.62 -29.93 -2.77
C ALA A 182 2.31 -29.50 -3.49
N PRO A 183 1.95 -30.12 -4.62
CA PRO A 183 0.72 -29.79 -5.33
C PRO A 183 -0.51 -29.92 -4.42
N LYS A 184 -1.40 -28.91 -4.47
CA LYS A 184 -2.64 -28.84 -3.68
C LYS A 184 -2.45 -28.79 -2.16
N CYS A 185 -1.22 -28.65 -1.66
CA CYS A 185 -0.98 -28.45 -0.24
C CYS A 185 -1.16 -26.97 0.13
N ASN A 186 -2.06 -26.68 1.06
CA ASN A 186 -2.31 -25.33 1.56
C ASN A 186 -1.57 -25.01 2.86
N ALA A 187 -0.68 -25.91 3.31
CA ALA A 187 0.07 -25.69 4.54
C ALA A 187 1.09 -24.56 4.36
N ILE A 188 1.20 -23.70 5.37
CA ILE A 188 2.23 -22.65 5.44
C ILE A 188 3.51 -23.27 6.02
N CYS A 189 4.64 -22.98 5.38
CA CYS A 189 5.95 -23.47 5.78
C CYS A 189 6.40 -22.80 7.09
N ASP A 190 7.14 -23.56 7.90
CA ASP A 190 7.71 -23.07 9.16
C ASP A 190 8.81 -22.02 8.88
N GLU A 191 8.61 -20.82 9.40
CA GLU A 191 9.56 -19.71 9.26
C GLU A 191 10.95 -20.02 9.82
N SER A 192 11.06 -20.89 10.83
CA SER A 192 12.33 -21.30 11.41
C SER A 192 13.14 -22.13 10.42
N VAL A 193 12.48 -22.97 9.62
CA VAL A 193 13.10 -23.72 8.53
C VAL A 193 13.46 -22.79 7.38
N ILE A 194 12.57 -21.88 6.99
CA ILE A 194 12.87 -20.86 5.97
C ILE A 194 14.11 -20.06 6.38
N ARG A 195 14.13 -19.53 7.60
CA ARG A 195 15.24 -18.77 8.18
C ARG A 195 16.53 -19.58 8.12
N LYS A 196 16.53 -20.83 8.61
CA LYS A 196 17.70 -21.70 8.62
C LYS A 196 18.26 -21.94 7.22
N LEU A 197 17.40 -22.31 6.28
CA LEU A 197 17.81 -22.70 4.92
C LEU A 197 18.25 -21.50 4.08
N VAL A 198 17.49 -20.40 4.11
CA VAL A 198 17.82 -19.19 3.35
C VAL A 198 19.06 -18.52 3.92
N THR A 199 19.22 -18.43 5.26
CA THR A 199 20.43 -17.83 5.87
C THR A 199 21.70 -18.58 5.48
N ALA A 200 21.62 -19.91 5.35
CA ALA A 200 22.78 -20.73 4.98
C ALA A 200 23.31 -20.43 3.57
N LYS A 201 22.45 -20.04 2.61
CA LYS A 201 22.86 -19.73 1.22
C LYS A 201 22.91 -18.24 0.89
N ARG A 202 21.94 -17.46 1.38
CA ARG A 202 21.66 -16.08 0.99
C ARG A 202 21.23 -15.21 2.19
N PRO A 203 22.20 -14.74 3.00
CA PRO A 203 21.92 -13.91 4.17
C PRO A 203 21.16 -12.61 3.85
N ASP A 204 21.40 -12.02 2.69
CA ASP A 204 20.73 -10.82 2.19
C ASP A 204 19.21 -11.03 1.99
N ILE A 205 18.83 -12.21 1.51
CA ILE A 205 17.42 -12.59 1.33
C ILE A 205 16.78 -12.95 2.67
N ALA A 206 17.53 -13.55 3.58
CA ALA A 206 17.07 -13.83 4.94
C ALA A 206 16.75 -12.53 5.70
N GLU A 207 17.60 -11.50 5.61
CA GLU A 207 17.33 -10.19 6.21
C GLU A 207 16.05 -9.57 5.64
N ARG A 208 15.87 -9.66 4.31
CA ARG A 208 14.64 -9.19 3.64
C ARG A 208 13.40 -9.95 4.13
N PHE A 209 13.50 -11.25 4.35
CA PHE A 209 12.43 -12.07 4.91
C PHE A 209 12.05 -11.63 6.33
N GLU A 210 13.03 -11.44 7.22
CA GLU A 210 12.78 -10.95 8.58
C GLU A 210 12.11 -9.58 8.57
N ARG A 211 12.59 -8.67 7.71
CA ARG A 211 11.99 -7.35 7.55
C ARG A 211 10.53 -7.46 7.12
N PHE A 212 10.21 -8.29 6.14
CA PHE A 212 8.82 -8.46 5.67
C PHE A 212 7.90 -9.06 6.73
N LEU A 213 8.39 -9.98 7.57
CA LEU A 213 7.64 -10.50 8.71
C LEU A 213 7.40 -9.41 9.76
N LEU A 214 8.37 -8.55 10.02
CA LEU A 214 8.22 -7.42 10.92
C LEU A 214 7.21 -6.39 10.40
N GLU A 215 7.34 -6.00 9.13
CA GLU A 215 6.47 -5.02 8.46
C GLU A 215 5.01 -5.48 8.42
N SER A 216 4.75 -6.80 8.35
CA SER A 216 3.39 -7.36 8.39
C SER A 216 2.58 -6.90 9.60
N TYR A 217 3.25 -6.62 10.72
CA TYR A 217 2.58 -6.22 11.97
C TYR A 217 1.83 -4.88 11.86
N ILE A 218 2.32 -4.00 10.99
CA ILE A 218 1.72 -2.68 10.78
C ILE A 218 1.01 -2.64 9.43
N GLU A 219 1.64 -3.11 8.36
CA GLU A 219 1.07 -3.01 7.01
C GLU A 219 -0.21 -3.83 6.85
N ASP A 220 -0.25 -5.01 7.46
CA ASP A 220 -1.42 -5.88 7.33
C ASP A 220 -2.47 -5.58 8.40
N ASN A 221 -2.18 -4.74 9.40
CA ASN A 221 -3.04 -4.53 10.58
C ASN A 221 -3.97 -3.33 10.43
N ASP A 222 -5.27 -3.55 10.59
CA ASP A 222 -6.26 -2.48 10.48
C ASP A 222 -6.30 -1.56 11.70
N THR A 223 -5.82 -2.05 12.85
CA THR A 223 -5.82 -1.32 14.13
C THR A 223 -4.49 -0.65 14.46
N VAL A 224 -3.44 -0.86 13.65
CA VAL A 224 -2.11 -0.28 13.85
C VAL A 224 -1.60 0.36 12.56
N LYS A 225 -1.20 1.63 12.60
CA LYS A 225 -0.63 2.34 11.44
C LYS A 225 0.62 3.13 11.78
N TRP A 226 1.49 3.30 10.80
CA TRP A 226 2.67 4.17 10.91
C TRP A 226 2.28 5.64 11.10
N CYS A 227 3.07 6.36 11.87
CA CYS A 227 3.00 7.81 11.91
C CYS A 227 3.52 8.40 10.57
N PRO A 228 2.74 9.24 9.86
CA PRO A 228 3.09 9.77 8.55
C PRO A 228 4.07 10.96 8.60
N SER A 229 4.76 11.17 9.73
CA SER A 229 5.64 12.33 9.91
C SER A 229 6.78 12.33 8.90
N ILE A 230 7.18 13.52 8.45
CA ILE A 230 8.33 13.70 7.54
C ILE A 230 9.34 14.62 8.24
N PRO A 231 10.58 14.14 8.53
CA PRO A 231 11.08 12.78 8.33
C PRO A 231 10.37 11.74 9.22
N ASN A 232 10.39 10.46 8.79
CA ASN A 232 9.71 9.37 9.49
C ASN A 232 10.24 9.22 10.93
N CYS A 233 9.38 9.40 11.93
CA CYS A 233 9.75 9.27 13.33
C CYS A 233 9.90 7.80 13.78
N GLY A 234 9.39 6.84 12.99
CA GLY A 234 9.46 5.41 13.26
C GLY A 234 8.47 4.89 14.30
N ASN A 235 7.55 5.75 14.78
CA ASN A 235 6.48 5.35 15.68
C ASN A 235 5.24 4.87 14.92
N ALA A 236 4.44 4.02 15.56
CA ALA A 236 3.14 3.57 15.09
C ALA A 236 2.06 3.91 16.11
N ILE A 237 0.81 3.97 15.69
CA ILE A 237 -0.35 4.22 16.55
C ILE A 237 -1.26 3.01 16.49
N ARG A 238 -1.67 2.50 17.66
CA ARG A 238 -2.69 1.47 17.81
C ARG A 238 -3.99 2.09 18.32
N VAL A 239 -5.10 1.79 17.66
CA VAL A 239 -6.45 2.23 18.05
C VAL A 239 -7.28 1.03 18.48
N LYS A 240 -8.19 1.22 19.44
CA LYS A 240 -9.22 0.25 19.83
C LYS A 240 -10.60 0.90 19.75
N GLY A 241 -11.58 0.20 19.18
CA GLY A 241 -12.94 0.70 18.95
C GLY A 241 -13.16 1.27 17.54
N ASP A 242 -14.33 1.88 17.31
CA ASP A 242 -14.74 2.33 15.99
C ASP A 242 -13.87 3.48 15.45
N ILE A 243 -13.73 3.46 14.12
CA ILE A 243 -12.66 4.15 13.37
C ILE A 243 -13.21 5.45 12.77
N TYR A 244 -13.25 6.50 13.58
CA TYR A 244 -13.30 7.90 13.12
C TYR A 244 -12.51 8.81 14.05
N CYS A 245 -11.27 8.45 14.37
CA CYS A 245 -10.45 9.20 15.30
C CYS A 245 -9.23 9.84 14.62
N GLU A 246 -9.12 11.15 14.82
CA GLU A 246 -7.84 11.84 14.70
C GLU A 246 -6.93 11.37 15.83
N VAL A 247 -5.68 11.09 15.48
CA VAL A 247 -4.69 10.56 16.41
C VAL A 247 -3.48 11.46 16.42
N GLU A 248 -2.84 11.54 17.59
CA GLU A 248 -1.61 12.29 17.78
C GLU A 248 -0.47 11.33 18.13
N CYS A 249 0.63 11.45 17.39
CA CYS A 249 1.87 10.77 17.71
C CYS A 249 2.68 11.56 18.75
N THR A 250 3.53 10.89 19.52
CA THR A 250 4.48 11.54 20.45
C THR A 250 5.48 12.47 19.79
N CYS A 251 5.62 12.44 18.46
CA CYS A 251 6.42 13.42 17.71
C CYS A 251 5.66 14.74 17.43
N GLY A 252 4.40 14.85 17.85
CA GLY A 252 3.51 16.00 17.61
C GLY A 252 2.78 15.96 16.27
N CYS A 253 2.94 14.90 15.47
CA CYS A 253 2.20 14.74 14.22
C CYS A 253 0.76 14.30 14.52
N GLN A 254 -0.21 15.11 14.11
CA GLN A 254 -1.64 14.81 14.15
C GLN A 254 -2.14 14.43 12.76
N PHE A 255 -2.87 13.33 12.66
CA PHE A 255 -3.35 12.80 11.38
C PHE A 255 -4.63 12.00 11.55
N CYS A 256 -5.38 11.84 10.46
CA CYS A 256 -6.54 10.97 10.43
C CYS A 256 -6.09 9.51 10.37
N PHE A 257 -6.50 8.67 11.33
CA PHE A 257 -6.11 7.27 11.35
C PHE A 257 -6.65 6.49 10.14
N ASN A 258 -7.79 6.88 9.58
CA ASN A 258 -8.39 6.15 8.46
C ASN A 258 -7.61 6.34 7.15
N CYS A 259 -7.41 7.58 6.70
CA CYS A 259 -6.74 7.87 5.43
C CYS A 259 -5.23 8.14 5.56
N SER A 260 -4.69 8.24 6.78
CA SER A 260 -3.29 8.59 7.06
C SER A 260 -2.85 9.96 6.55
N LEU A 261 -3.81 10.84 6.24
CA LEU A 261 -3.56 12.23 5.83
C LEU A 261 -3.68 13.17 7.03
N GLN A 262 -3.40 14.45 6.82
CA GLN A 262 -3.56 15.49 7.84
C GLN A 262 -4.92 15.39 8.53
N ALA A 263 -4.94 15.66 9.83
CA ALA A 263 -6.17 15.82 10.61
C ALA A 263 -7.11 16.81 9.89
N HIS A 264 -8.33 16.36 9.63
CA HIS A 264 -9.27 17.01 8.72
C HIS A 264 -10.70 17.05 9.27
N SER A 265 -10.90 16.80 10.57
CA SER A 265 -12.16 17.02 11.26
C SER A 265 -12.57 18.49 11.15
N PRO A 266 -13.85 18.79 10.88
CA PRO A 266 -15.00 17.87 10.84
C PRO A 266 -15.24 17.18 9.49
N CYS A 267 -14.43 17.41 8.46
CA CYS A 267 -14.65 16.83 7.13
C CYS A 267 -14.42 15.32 7.11
N SER A 268 -15.26 14.59 6.37
CA SER A 268 -15.06 13.17 6.11
C SER A 268 -13.80 12.93 5.24
N CYS A 269 -13.21 11.74 5.30
CA CYS A 269 -12.05 11.40 4.46
C CYS A 269 -12.34 11.56 2.97
N MET A 270 -13.58 11.27 2.54
CA MET A 270 -14.01 11.41 1.15
C MET A 270 -14.04 12.88 0.72
N MET A 271 -14.62 13.76 1.54
CA MET A 271 -14.59 15.21 1.28
C MET A 271 -13.17 15.75 1.23
N TRP A 272 -12.31 15.29 2.15
CA TRP A 272 -10.90 15.69 2.19
C TRP A 272 -10.12 15.24 0.95
N GLU A 273 -10.38 14.03 0.45
CA GLU A 273 -9.77 13.52 -0.77
C GLU A 273 -10.18 14.35 -2.00
N LEU A 274 -11.48 14.65 -2.15
CA LEU A 274 -11.99 15.51 -3.22
C LEU A 274 -11.39 16.91 -3.15
N TRP A 275 -11.28 17.48 -1.94
CA TRP A 275 -10.64 18.77 -1.72
C TRP A 275 -9.16 18.77 -2.15
N ILE A 276 -8.38 17.77 -1.73
CA ILE A 276 -6.97 17.64 -2.14
C ILE A 276 -6.85 17.52 -3.67
N LYS A 277 -7.74 16.74 -4.29
CA LYS A 277 -7.76 16.58 -5.75
C LYS A 277 -8.01 17.92 -6.44
N LYS A 278 -9.05 18.66 -6.04
CA LYS A 278 -9.35 19.99 -6.57
C LYS A 278 -8.18 20.96 -6.39
N CYS A 279 -7.56 20.98 -5.21
CA CYS A 279 -6.37 21.82 -4.98
C CYS A 279 -5.19 21.48 -5.88
N ARG A 280 -4.99 20.20 -6.24
CA ARG A 280 -3.95 19.81 -7.20
C ARG A 280 -4.29 20.29 -8.61
N ASP A 281 -5.51 20.07 -9.06
CA ASP A 281 -5.94 20.41 -10.42
C ASP A 281 -5.98 21.95 -10.60
N GLU A 282 -6.48 22.69 -9.62
CA GLU A 282 -6.43 24.16 -9.62
C GLU A 282 -5.01 24.70 -9.53
N SER A 283 -4.08 24.01 -8.86
CA SER A 283 -2.69 24.48 -8.76
C SER A 283 -1.99 24.54 -10.10
N GLU A 284 -2.29 23.63 -11.04
CA GLU A 284 -1.73 23.68 -12.39
C GLU A 284 -2.34 24.83 -13.21
N THR A 285 -3.67 25.02 -13.12
CA THR A 285 -4.37 26.13 -13.79
C THR A 285 -3.92 27.48 -13.26
N VAL A 286 -3.82 27.64 -11.94
CA VAL A 286 -3.37 28.88 -11.28
C VAL A 286 -1.88 29.15 -11.57
N ASN A 287 -1.05 28.11 -11.59
CA ASN A 287 0.36 28.26 -11.95
C ASN A 287 0.51 28.66 -13.43
N TRP A 288 -0.28 28.06 -14.33
CA TRP A 288 -0.33 28.48 -15.74
C TRP A 288 -0.75 29.93 -15.89
N ILE A 289 -1.82 30.36 -15.22
CA ILE A 289 -2.27 31.76 -15.21
C ILE A 289 -1.15 32.67 -14.69
N THR A 290 -0.48 32.30 -13.61
CA THR A 290 0.58 33.12 -13.01
C THR A 290 1.80 33.26 -13.92
N VAL A 291 2.17 32.20 -14.64
CA VAL A 291 3.35 32.19 -15.53
C VAL A 291 3.06 32.90 -16.85
N ASN A 292 1.90 32.63 -17.45
CA ASN A 292 1.58 33.05 -18.81
C ASN A 292 0.77 34.34 -18.88
N THR A 293 0.22 34.82 -17.75
CA THR A 293 -0.55 36.06 -17.72
C THR A 293 0.07 37.14 -16.83
N LYS A 294 -0.29 38.40 -17.08
CA LYS A 294 -0.05 39.52 -16.17
C LYS A 294 -1.37 40.26 -15.90
N PRO A 295 -1.62 40.72 -14.66
CA PRO A 295 -2.81 41.48 -14.36
C PRO A 295 -2.74 42.87 -15.02
N CYS A 296 -3.82 43.28 -15.67
CA CYS A 296 -3.91 44.64 -16.22
C CYS A 296 -3.87 45.68 -15.09
N PRO A 297 -3.06 46.75 -15.17
CA PRO A 297 -2.98 47.77 -14.12
C PRO A 297 -4.25 48.61 -13.98
N LYS A 298 -5.19 48.54 -14.93
CA LYS A 298 -6.44 49.30 -14.94
C LYS A 298 -7.64 48.49 -14.46
N CYS A 299 -7.79 47.25 -14.93
CA CYS A 299 -8.97 46.41 -14.63
C CYS A 299 -8.62 45.11 -13.87
N HIS A 300 -7.34 44.86 -13.62
CA HIS A 300 -6.80 43.69 -12.91
C HIS A 300 -7.10 42.31 -13.51
N LYS A 301 -7.78 42.25 -14.66
CA LYS A 301 -7.97 41.00 -15.39
C LYS A 301 -6.63 40.46 -15.91
N PRO A 302 -6.38 39.14 -15.82
CA PRO A 302 -5.18 38.51 -16.35
C PRO A 302 -5.14 38.63 -17.88
N VAL A 303 -3.99 38.99 -18.44
CA VAL A 303 -3.73 39.14 -19.88
C VAL A 303 -2.60 38.21 -20.28
N GLU A 304 -2.85 37.31 -21.22
CA GLU A 304 -1.89 36.32 -21.74
C GLU A 304 -0.75 36.99 -22.51
N LYS A 305 0.48 36.48 -22.34
CA LYS A 305 1.68 36.91 -23.07
C LYS A 305 1.89 36.06 -24.33
N ASN A 306 1.25 36.41 -25.44
CA ASN A 306 1.46 35.70 -26.69
C ASN A 306 2.60 36.32 -27.51
N GLY A 307 3.62 35.51 -27.85
CA GLY A 307 4.55 35.83 -28.96
C GLY A 307 5.85 36.59 -28.63
N GLY A 308 6.40 36.47 -27.41
CA GLY A 308 7.78 36.93 -27.10
C GLY A 308 8.00 38.45 -27.05
N CYS A 309 6.96 39.26 -27.27
CA CYS A 309 6.98 40.70 -27.04
C CYS A 309 6.57 41.02 -25.60
N ASN A 310 7.32 41.90 -24.92
CA ASN A 310 6.98 42.31 -23.55
C ASN A 310 5.81 43.32 -23.50
N LEU A 311 5.36 43.87 -24.63
CA LEU A 311 4.20 44.76 -24.66
C LEU A 311 2.92 43.93 -24.80
N VAL A 312 2.08 43.95 -23.76
CA VAL A 312 0.77 43.28 -23.75
C VAL A 312 -0.36 44.31 -23.76
N ALA A 313 -1.45 43.99 -24.45
CA ALA A 313 -2.64 44.84 -24.55
C ALA A 313 -3.84 44.15 -23.93
N CYS A 314 -4.50 44.80 -22.98
CA CYS A 314 -5.74 44.32 -22.38
C CYS A 314 -6.95 44.72 -23.24
N ILE A 315 -7.99 43.89 -23.22
CA ILE A 315 -9.30 44.15 -23.86
C ILE A 315 -9.94 45.47 -23.37
N CYS A 316 -9.60 45.95 -22.16
CA CYS A 316 -10.06 47.26 -21.67
C CYS A 316 -9.32 48.46 -22.32
N GLY A 317 -8.48 48.22 -23.33
CA GLY A 317 -7.71 49.23 -24.06
C GLY A 317 -6.41 49.67 -23.39
N GLN A 318 -6.00 49.07 -22.27
CA GLN A 318 -4.75 49.42 -21.58
C GLN A 318 -3.59 48.57 -22.09
N ALA A 319 -2.55 49.21 -22.64
CA ALA A 319 -1.27 48.57 -22.94
C ALA A 319 -0.30 48.71 -21.76
N PHE A 320 0.48 47.67 -21.49
CA PHE A 320 1.44 47.62 -20.39
C PHE A 320 2.52 46.56 -20.65
N TRP A 321 3.58 46.56 -19.83
CA TRP A 321 4.77 45.73 -20.01
C TRP A 321 4.86 44.55 -19.06
#